data_AF-A0A7J7ZR91-F1
#
_entry.id   AF-A0A7J7ZR91-F1
#
_cell.length_a   1.000
_cell.length_b   1.000
_cell.length_c   1.000
_cell.angle_alpha   90.00
_cell.angle_beta   90.00
_cell.angle_gamma   90.00
#
_symmetry.space_group_name_H-M   'P 1'
#
loop_
_entity.id
_entity.type
_entity.pdbx_description
1 polymer ?
#
loop_
_entity_poly.entity_id
_entity_poly.type
_entity_poly.pdbx_seq_one_letter_code
_entity_poly.pdbx_strand_id
1 'polypeptide(L)'
;MASQQDSGFFEISIKYLLKSWSNTSPVGNGYIKPPVPPASGTQREKGPPTMLPINVDPDSKPGEYVLKSLFVNFTTQAERKIRIIMAEPLEKPLTKSLQRGEDPQFDQVITSMSSLSEYCLPSILRTLFDWYKRQNGIEDESHEYRPRTSNKSKSDEQQRDYLMERRDLAIDFIFSLVLIEVLKQIPLHPVIDSLIHDVINLAFKHFKYKEGYLGPNTGNMHIVADLYAEVIGVLAQAK
;
A
#
# COMPACT_ATOMS: atom_id res chain seq x y z
N MET A 1 -22.89 -11.13 1.31
CA MET A 1 -22.38 -11.06 2.69
C MET A 1 -20.88 -11.33 2.64
N ALA A 2 -20.06 -10.29 2.45
CA ALA A 2 -18.60 -10.42 2.57
C ALA A 2 -18.25 -10.48 4.07
N SER A 3 -17.69 -11.60 4.49
CA SER A 3 -17.45 -11.96 5.89
C SER A 3 -16.33 -11.14 6.52
N GLN A 4 -16.52 -10.74 7.78
CA GLN A 4 -15.59 -10.10 8.73
C GLN A 4 -14.15 -10.66 8.81
N GLN A 5 -13.82 -11.75 8.10
CA GLN A 5 -12.49 -12.36 8.12
C GLN A 5 -11.45 -11.54 7.33
N ASP A 6 -11.85 -10.86 6.25
CA ASP A 6 -10.90 -10.08 5.42
C ASP A 6 -10.50 -8.75 6.09
N SER A 7 -11.35 -8.17 6.94
CA SER A 7 -11.02 -6.93 7.65
C SER A 7 -9.84 -7.07 8.62
N GLY A 8 -9.60 -8.27 9.16
CA GLY A 8 -8.50 -8.52 10.09
C GLY A 8 -7.13 -8.48 9.42
N PHE A 9 -7.01 -9.01 8.20
CA PHE A 9 -5.74 -9.07 7.46
C PHE A 9 -5.19 -7.67 7.12
N PHE A 10 -6.09 -6.75 6.76
CA PHE A 10 -5.72 -5.38 6.40
C PHE A 10 -5.31 -4.54 7.62
N GLU A 11 -6.08 -4.61 8.71
CA GLU A 11 -5.74 -3.90 9.95
C GLU A 11 -4.42 -4.39 10.57
N ILE A 12 -4.07 -5.66 10.36
CA ILE A 12 -2.77 -6.25 10.68
C ILE A 12 -1.66 -5.57 9.87
N SER A 13 -1.82 -5.39 8.56
CA SER A 13 -0.77 -4.77 7.73
C SER A 13 -0.36 -3.37 8.22
N ILE A 14 -1.32 -2.50 8.56
CA ILE A 14 -1.03 -1.17 9.11
C ILE A 14 -0.35 -1.26 10.48
N LYS A 15 -0.85 -2.10 11.39
CA LYS A 15 -0.28 -2.27 12.73
C LYS A 15 1.15 -2.80 12.67
N TYR A 16 1.44 -3.71 11.75
CA TYR A 16 2.78 -4.27 11.58
C TYR A 16 3.74 -3.29 10.90
N LEU A 17 3.28 -2.48 9.96
CA LEU A 17 4.09 -1.38 9.38
C LEU A 17 4.49 -0.37 10.46
N LEU A 18 3.54 0.06 11.28
CA LEU A 18 3.81 0.96 12.41
C LEU A 18 4.72 0.31 13.46
N LYS A 19 4.55 -0.99 13.74
CA LYS A 19 5.40 -1.74 14.69
C LYS A 19 6.84 -1.95 14.18
N SER A 20 7.02 -2.17 12.88
CA SER A 20 8.33 -2.24 12.24
C SER A 20 9.10 -0.93 12.47
N TRP A 21 8.41 0.21 12.31
CA TRP A 21 9.00 1.52 12.57
C TRP A 21 9.31 1.82 14.03
N SER A 22 8.55 1.30 14.99
CA SER A 22 8.91 1.43 16.41
C SER A 22 10.16 0.64 16.78
N ASN A 23 10.43 -0.47 16.08
CA ASN A 23 11.57 -1.34 16.35
C ASN A 23 12.87 -0.89 15.66
N THR A 24 12.80 0.03 14.69
CA THR A 24 13.96 0.57 13.97
C THR A 24 14.54 1.85 14.59
N SER A 25 14.01 2.31 15.74
CA SER A 25 14.59 3.44 16.49
C SER A 25 15.72 2.96 17.41
N PRO A 26 16.98 3.38 17.20
CA PRO A 26 18.07 3.06 18.10
C PRO A 26 18.13 4.10 19.22
N VAL A 27 17.17 4.09 20.15
CA VAL A 27 17.31 4.86 21.40
C VAL A 27 16.65 4.08 22.53
N GLY A 28 17.45 3.28 23.23
CA GLY A 28 17.09 2.81 24.57
C GLY A 28 17.12 3.99 25.52
N ASN A 29 15.96 4.42 26.01
CA ASN A 29 15.86 5.42 27.07
C ASN A 29 15.08 4.85 28.26
N GLY A 30 15.82 4.27 29.19
CA GLY A 30 15.37 4.17 30.58
C GLY A 30 15.50 5.56 31.22
N TYR A 31 14.40 6.30 31.32
CA TYR A 31 14.27 7.41 32.27
C TYR A 31 12.82 7.49 32.76
N ILE A 32 12.69 7.37 34.09
CA ILE A 32 11.44 7.34 34.85
C ILE A 32 10.81 8.75 34.85
N LYS A 33 9.54 8.86 34.42
CA LYS A 33 8.74 10.09 34.52
C LYS A 33 8.34 10.36 35.99
N PRO A 34 8.40 11.61 36.50
CA PRO A 34 7.66 12.00 37.69
C PRO A 34 6.20 12.36 37.33
N PRO A 35 5.22 12.21 38.26
CA PRO A 35 3.81 12.46 37.96
C PRO A 35 3.45 13.96 38.06
N VAL A 36 2.63 14.46 37.15
CA VAL A 36 2.03 15.81 37.18
C VAL A 36 0.51 15.69 37.38
N PRO A 37 -0.17 16.55 38.18
CA PRO A 37 -1.59 16.42 38.54
C PRO A 37 -2.54 16.99 37.46
N PRO A 38 -3.84 16.64 37.47
CA PRO A 38 -4.79 17.09 36.46
C PRO A 38 -5.37 18.47 36.79
N ALA A 39 -5.47 19.35 35.80
CA ALA A 39 -6.25 20.58 35.87
C ALA A 39 -7.29 20.62 34.74
N SER A 40 -8.53 20.89 35.13
CA SER A 40 -9.73 21.01 34.31
C SER A 40 -9.74 22.29 33.45
N GLY A 41 -10.42 22.25 32.30
CA GLY A 41 -10.74 23.45 31.52
C GLY A 41 -11.54 23.16 30.25
N THR A 42 -12.80 23.58 30.25
CA THR A 42 -13.80 23.55 29.17
C THR A 42 -13.47 24.49 28.00
N GLN A 43 -13.60 24.06 26.75
CA GLN A 43 -14.28 24.82 25.69
C GLN A 43 -14.56 23.97 24.43
N ARG A 44 -15.82 24.06 23.97
CA ARG A 44 -16.30 23.57 22.67
C ARG A 44 -15.97 24.60 21.60
N GLU A 45 -15.38 24.18 20.48
CA GLU A 45 -15.59 24.81 19.18
C GLU A 45 -15.62 23.74 18.08
N LYS A 46 -16.57 23.91 17.15
CA LYS A 46 -16.82 23.01 16.01
C LYS A 46 -15.80 23.30 14.90
N GLY A 47 -14.95 22.33 14.58
CA GLY A 47 -14.03 22.35 13.44
C GLY A 47 -14.44 21.37 12.30
N PRO A 48 -13.74 21.40 11.14
CA PRO A 48 -14.07 20.67 9.90
C PRO A 48 -13.91 19.13 10.04
N PRO A 49 -14.31 18.32 9.04
CA PRO A 49 -14.65 16.92 9.24
C PRO A 49 -13.51 16.12 9.89
N THR A 50 -13.91 15.39 10.92
CA THR A 50 -13.09 14.57 11.81
C THR A 50 -12.13 13.68 11.02
N MET A 51 -10.87 14.12 10.94
CA MET A 51 -9.75 13.22 10.72
C MET A 51 -9.85 12.13 11.79
N LEU A 52 -9.82 10.86 11.40
CA LEU A 52 -9.75 9.75 12.34
C LEU A 52 -8.63 10.05 13.36
N PRO A 53 -8.81 9.77 14.66
CA PRO A 53 -7.75 9.98 15.63
C PRO A 53 -6.62 9.00 15.32
N ILE A 54 -5.67 9.49 14.52
CA ILE A 54 -4.40 8.84 14.23
C ILE A 54 -3.66 8.79 15.57
N ASN A 55 -3.60 7.62 16.20
CA ASN A 55 -2.79 7.39 17.40
C ASN A 55 -1.31 7.35 16.98
N VAL A 56 -0.74 8.53 16.72
CA VAL A 56 0.69 8.72 16.51
C VAL A 56 1.22 9.48 17.71
N ASP A 57 2.29 8.93 18.29
CA ASP A 57 2.94 9.44 19.48
C ASP A 57 3.30 10.94 19.33
N PRO A 58 2.75 11.83 20.17
CA PRO A 58 3.04 13.27 20.13
C PRO A 58 4.51 13.61 20.43
N ASP A 59 5.30 12.66 20.92
CA ASP A 59 6.75 12.81 21.12
C ASP A 59 7.57 12.55 19.83
N SER A 60 6.92 12.22 18.71
CA SER A 60 7.59 12.01 17.40
C SER A 60 8.12 13.32 16.80
N LYS A 61 9.29 13.28 16.14
CA LYS A 61 9.81 14.44 15.40
C LYS A 61 8.81 14.87 14.30
N PRO A 62 8.68 16.17 13.98
CA PRO A 62 7.69 16.64 13.00
C PRO A 62 7.77 15.94 11.63
N GLY A 63 8.97 15.69 11.10
CA GLY A 63 9.15 14.97 9.82
C GLY A 63 8.73 13.50 9.89
N GLU A 64 8.95 12.85 11.04
CA GLU A 64 8.51 11.48 11.28
C GLU A 64 6.98 11.40 11.41
N TYR A 65 6.37 12.37 12.10
CA TYR A 65 4.92 12.51 12.18
C TYR A 65 4.28 12.65 10.80
N VAL A 66 4.84 13.51 9.93
CA VAL A 66 4.34 13.71 8.56
C VAL A 66 4.42 12.43 7.75
N LEU A 67 5.58 11.75 7.76
CA LEU A 67 5.75 10.46 7.07
C LEU A 67 4.76 9.41 7.58
N LYS A 68 4.65 9.26 8.90
CA LYS A 68 3.73 8.29 9.52
C LYS A 68 2.29 8.55 9.13
N SER A 69 1.85 9.80 9.26
CA SER A 69 0.48 10.19 8.93
C SER A 69 0.15 9.96 7.47
N LEU A 70 1.10 10.26 6.56
CA LEU A 70 0.91 10.04 5.13
C LEU A 70 0.78 8.56 4.78
N PHE A 71 1.65 7.70 5.33
CA PHE A 71 1.57 6.27 5.08
C PHE A 71 0.34 5.61 5.72
N VAL A 72 -0.07 6.04 6.91
CA VAL A 72 -1.34 5.58 7.50
C VAL A 72 -2.52 5.95 6.60
N ASN A 73 -2.55 7.17 6.08
CA ASN A 73 -3.59 7.60 5.14
C ASN A 73 -3.55 6.77 3.83
N PHE A 74 -2.38 6.63 3.24
CA PHE A 74 -2.17 5.82 2.03
C PHE A 74 -2.64 4.38 2.21
N THR A 75 -2.16 3.70 3.25
CA THR A 75 -2.51 2.30 3.51
C THR A 75 -4.00 2.13 3.79
N THR A 76 -4.60 3.00 4.60
CA THR A 76 -6.05 2.99 4.86
C THR A 76 -6.87 3.13 3.57
N GLN A 77 -6.49 4.06 2.69
CA GLN A 77 -7.20 4.30 1.43
C GLN A 77 -6.96 3.18 0.41
N ALA A 78 -5.72 2.68 0.30
CA ALA A 78 -5.38 1.56 -0.57
C ALA A 78 -6.18 0.30 -0.19
N GLU A 79 -6.23 -0.02 1.11
CA GLU A 79 -7.01 -1.16 1.61
C GLU A 79 -8.51 -1.00 1.37
N ARG A 80 -9.04 0.21 1.58
CA ARG A 80 -10.44 0.51 1.26
C ARG A 80 -10.72 0.27 -0.22
N LYS A 81 -9.84 0.73 -1.12
CA LYS A 81 -9.98 0.52 -2.56
C LYS A 81 -9.92 -0.96 -2.93
N ILE A 82 -8.95 -1.71 -2.40
CA ILE A 82 -8.84 -3.16 -2.62
C ILE A 82 -10.12 -3.86 -2.18
N ARG A 83 -10.67 -3.54 -1.00
CA ARG A 83 -11.95 -4.13 -0.52
C ARG A 83 -13.12 -3.84 -1.46
N ILE A 84 -13.22 -2.62 -2.00
CA ILE A 84 -14.26 -2.26 -2.97
C ILE A 84 -14.11 -3.10 -4.25
N ILE A 85 -12.89 -3.19 -4.80
CA ILE A 85 -12.59 -3.95 -6.02
C ILE A 85 -12.88 -5.44 -5.86
N MET A 86 -12.61 -6.00 -4.68
CA MET A 86 -12.92 -7.39 -4.34
C MET A 86 -14.42 -7.67 -4.26
N ALA A 87 -15.24 -6.65 -4.04
CA ALA A 87 -16.69 -6.76 -4.05
C ALA A 87 -17.31 -6.50 -5.44
N GLU A 88 -16.52 -6.01 -6.40
CA GLU A 88 -16.96 -5.74 -7.77
C GLU A 88 -16.94 -7.00 -8.64
N PRO A 89 -17.76 -7.07 -9.71
CA PRO A 89 -17.70 -8.16 -10.68
C PRO A 89 -16.31 -8.30 -11.29
N LEU A 90 -15.88 -9.54 -11.56
CA LEU A 90 -14.56 -9.85 -12.13
C LEU A 90 -14.36 -9.18 -13.51
N GLU A 91 -15.44 -8.99 -14.25
CA GLU A 91 -15.46 -8.38 -15.58
C GLU A 91 -15.24 -6.86 -15.54
N LYS A 92 -15.47 -6.21 -14.40
CA LYS A 92 -15.26 -4.77 -14.27
C LYS A 92 -13.74 -4.48 -14.35
N PRO A 93 -13.27 -3.64 -15.28
CA PRO A 93 -11.85 -3.29 -15.35
C PRO A 93 -11.39 -2.51 -14.12
N LEU A 94 -10.16 -2.75 -13.66
CA LEU A 94 -9.59 -2.05 -12.51
C LEU A 94 -9.49 -0.53 -12.74
N THR A 95 -9.30 -0.10 -13.99
CA THR A 95 -9.23 1.32 -14.37
C THR A 95 -10.48 2.11 -13.95
N LYS A 96 -11.66 1.48 -13.90
CA LYS A 96 -12.91 2.14 -13.48
C LYS A 96 -13.00 2.44 -11.99
N SER A 97 -12.01 2.02 -11.20
CA SER A 97 -11.99 2.18 -9.75
C SER A 97 -10.66 2.73 -9.23
N LEU A 98 -9.57 2.52 -9.98
CA LEU A 98 -8.20 2.90 -9.60
C LEU A 98 -7.56 3.96 -10.48
N GLN A 99 -8.03 4.19 -11.71
CA GLN A 99 -7.37 5.16 -12.59
C GLN A 99 -7.38 6.55 -11.97
N ARG A 100 -6.35 7.35 -12.27
CA ARG A 100 -6.28 8.76 -11.91
C ARG A 100 -7.58 9.48 -12.29
N GLY A 101 -8.12 10.27 -11.37
CA GLY A 101 -9.36 11.01 -11.54
C GLY A 101 -10.61 10.27 -11.06
N GLU A 102 -10.55 8.95 -10.83
CA GLU A 102 -11.69 8.18 -10.30
C GLU A 102 -11.90 8.40 -8.79
N ASP A 103 -10.85 8.81 -8.06
CA ASP A 103 -10.94 9.11 -6.63
C ASP A 103 -10.01 10.28 -6.25
N PRO A 104 -10.56 11.50 -6.20
CA PRO A 104 -9.77 12.70 -5.88
C PRO A 104 -9.07 12.65 -4.52
N GLN A 105 -9.63 11.92 -3.54
CA GLN A 105 -9.00 11.80 -2.22
C GLN A 105 -7.76 10.92 -2.30
N PHE A 106 -7.84 9.82 -3.05
CA PHE A 106 -6.68 8.96 -3.25
C PHE A 106 -5.62 9.63 -4.13
N ASP A 107 -6.04 10.33 -5.18
CA ASP A 107 -5.14 11.12 -6.02
C ASP A 107 -4.37 12.15 -5.18
N GLN A 108 -5.03 12.84 -4.24
CA GLN A 108 -4.38 13.77 -3.32
C GLN A 108 -3.31 13.10 -2.44
N VAL A 109 -3.56 11.85 -2.00
CA VAL A 109 -2.57 11.09 -1.23
C VAL A 109 -1.34 10.76 -2.09
N ILE A 110 -1.55 10.34 -3.34
CA ILE A 110 -0.45 10.07 -4.28
C ILE A 110 0.34 11.36 -4.56
N THR A 111 -0.34 12.48 -4.82
CA THR A 111 0.31 13.79 -5.00
C THR A 111 1.12 14.18 -3.77
N SER A 112 0.59 13.98 -2.56
CA SER A 112 1.29 14.27 -1.31
C SER A 112 2.54 13.39 -1.14
N MET A 113 2.47 12.12 -1.54
CA MET A 113 3.65 11.23 -1.57
C MET A 113 4.70 11.70 -2.57
N SER A 114 4.29 12.15 -3.76
CA SER A 114 5.22 12.72 -4.74
C SER A 114 5.93 13.95 -4.20
N SER A 115 5.19 14.95 -3.67
CA SER A 115 5.79 16.16 -3.08
C SER A 115 6.72 15.85 -1.91
N LEU A 116 6.39 14.89 -1.05
CA LEU A 116 7.27 14.52 0.05
C LEU A 116 8.53 13.78 -0.43
N SER A 117 8.43 13.05 -1.54
CA SER A 117 9.57 12.34 -2.13
C SER A 117 10.66 13.27 -2.68
N GLU A 118 10.35 14.54 -2.97
CA GLU A 118 11.38 15.56 -3.26
C GLU A 118 12.46 15.64 -2.16
N TYR A 119 12.08 15.41 -0.90
CA TYR A 119 12.95 15.54 0.26
C TYR A 119 13.45 14.20 0.80
N CYS A 120 12.70 13.11 0.60
CA CYS A 120 13.03 11.82 1.20
C CYS A 120 12.62 10.59 0.37
N LEU A 121 12.80 10.66 -0.97
CA LEU A 121 12.53 9.55 -1.89
C LEU A 121 13.02 8.17 -1.41
N PRO A 122 14.29 7.98 -0.94
CA PRO A 122 14.73 6.66 -0.48
C PRO A 122 13.86 6.08 0.64
N SER A 123 13.39 6.92 1.57
CA SER A 123 12.55 6.49 2.69
C SER A 123 11.12 6.17 2.25
N ILE A 124 10.58 6.95 1.31
CA ILE A 124 9.28 6.68 0.68
C ILE A 124 9.33 5.33 -0.06
N LEU A 125 10.32 5.12 -0.93
CA LEU A 125 10.45 3.88 -1.70
C LEU A 125 10.61 2.65 -0.80
N ARG A 126 11.50 2.68 0.20
CA ARG A 126 11.66 1.56 1.14
C ARG A 126 10.35 1.19 1.81
N THR A 127 9.63 2.18 2.35
CA THR A 127 8.37 1.94 3.04
C THR A 127 7.28 1.43 2.08
N LEU A 128 7.21 1.97 0.86
CA LEU A 128 6.29 1.49 -0.16
C LEU A 128 6.56 0.02 -0.52
N PHE A 129 7.82 -0.35 -0.72
CA PHE A 129 8.21 -1.74 -0.97
C PHE A 129 7.88 -2.65 0.21
N ASP A 130 8.07 -2.19 1.44
CA ASP A 130 7.70 -2.96 2.63
C ASP A 130 6.19 -3.19 2.69
N TRP A 131 5.36 -2.18 2.37
CA TRP A 131 3.91 -2.35 2.25
C TRP A 131 3.56 -3.36 1.15
N TYR A 132 4.17 -3.24 -0.03
CA TYR A 132 3.91 -4.12 -1.18
C TYR A 132 4.25 -5.59 -0.87
N LYS A 133 5.44 -5.85 -0.29
CA LYS A 133 5.85 -7.21 0.10
C LYS A 133 4.92 -7.84 1.14
N ARG A 134 4.43 -7.04 2.10
CA ARG A 134 3.45 -7.49 3.11
C ARG A 134 2.10 -7.82 2.50
N GLN A 135 1.64 -7.06 1.51
CA GLN A 135 0.40 -7.38 0.81
C GLN A 135 0.46 -8.75 0.10
N ASN A 136 1.63 -9.09 -0.47
CA ASN A 136 1.86 -10.34 -1.20
C ASN A 136 2.16 -11.55 -0.30
N GLY A 137 2.04 -11.43 1.03
CA GLY A 137 2.22 -12.55 1.97
C GLY A 137 3.67 -13.03 2.15
N ILE A 138 4.66 -12.31 1.60
CA ILE A 138 6.06 -12.75 1.56
C ILE A 138 6.71 -12.82 2.97
N GLU A 139 6.08 -12.24 4.00
CA GLU A 139 6.62 -12.20 5.37
C GLU A 139 5.84 -13.02 6.42
N ASP A 140 4.71 -13.66 6.10
CA ASP A 140 3.89 -14.36 7.12
C ASP A 140 3.12 -15.59 6.59
N GLU A 141 3.84 -16.56 6.04
CA GLU A 141 3.31 -17.92 5.78
C GLU A 141 4.09 -18.98 6.55
N SER A 142 3.97 -19.00 7.88
CA SER A 142 3.86 -20.29 8.57
C SER A 142 2.41 -20.78 8.43
N HIS A 143 2.02 -21.14 7.21
CA HIS A 143 0.79 -21.89 7.00
C HIS A 143 1.05 -23.35 7.39
N GLU A 144 0.73 -23.68 8.65
CA GLU A 144 0.32 -25.04 8.98
C GLU A 144 -0.80 -25.42 8.00
N TYR A 145 -0.44 -26.22 7.00
CA TYR A 145 -1.39 -26.91 6.15
C TYR A 145 -2.22 -27.84 7.03
N ARG A 146 -3.37 -27.37 7.51
CA ARG A 146 -4.41 -28.22 8.07
C ARG A 146 -5.28 -28.66 6.88
N PRO A 147 -5.26 -29.93 6.47
CA PRO A 147 -6.18 -30.40 5.45
C PRO A 147 -7.58 -30.39 6.07
N ARG A 148 -8.35 -29.35 5.78
CA ARG A 148 -9.76 -29.30 6.14
C ARG A 148 -10.50 -30.02 5.03
N THR A 149 -11.04 -31.20 5.35
CA THR A 149 -11.97 -31.96 4.53
C THR A 149 -13.12 -31.03 4.09
N SER A 150 -13.05 -30.54 2.86
CA SER A 150 -14.01 -29.58 2.29
C SER A 150 -14.58 -30.17 1.01
N ASN A 151 -15.88 -30.46 1.01
CA ASN A 151 -16.66 -30.82 -0.18
C ASN A 151 -16.91 -29.58 -1.07
N LYS A 152 -15.88 -28.77 -1.37
CA LYS A 152 -16.04 -27.62 -2.28
C LYS A 152 -15.97 -28.09 -3.73
N SER A 153 -16.84 -27.55 -4.57
CA SER A 153 -16.84 -27.89 -5.99
C SER A 153 -15.63 -27.25 -6.67
N LYS A 154 -15.12 -27.86 -7.75
CA LYS A 154 -14.02 -27.30 -8.56
C LYS A 154 -14.28 -25.86 -9.02
N SER A 155 -15.55 -25.49 -9.22
CA SER A 155 -15.96 -24.15 -9.62
C SER A 155 -15.73 -23.11 -8.51
N ASP A 156 -15.95 -23.48 -7.24
CA ASP A 156 -15.77 -22.57 -6.10
C ASP A 156 -14.29 -22.34 -5.77
N GLU A 157 -13.42 -23.28 -6.16
CA GLU A 157 -11.96 -23.13 -6.06
C GLU A 157 -11.47 -22.17 -7.14
N GLN A 158 -11.86 -22.42 -8.40
CA GLN A 158 -11.49 -21.57 -9.53
C GLN A 158 -11.95 -20.11 -9.35
N GLN A 159 -13.16 -19.89 -8.83
CA GLN A 159 -13.66 -18.54 -8.56
C GLN A 159 -12.84 -17.82 -7.49
N ARG A 160 -12.39 -18.54 -6.44
CA ARG A 160 -11.52 -17.94 -5.42
C ARG A 160 -10.16 -17.58 -5.99
N ASP A 161 -9.59 -18.41 -6.85
CA ASP A 161 -8.30 -18.15 -7.47
C ASP A 161 -8.36 -16.89 -8.34
N TYR A 162 -9.44 -16.70 -9.11
CA TYR A 162 -9.65 -15.46 -9.88
C TYR A 162 -9.84 -14.22 -9.00
N LEU A 163 -10.49 -14.35 -7.83
CA LEU A 163 -10.62 -13.25 -6.89
C LEU A 163 -9.27 -12.90 -6.24
N MET A 164 -8.46 -13.88 -5.87
CA MET A 164 -7.12 -13.62 -5.32
C MET A 164 -6.20 -12.99 -6.36
N GLU A 165 -6.22 -13.48 -7.60
CA GLU A 165 -5.48 -12.85 -8.70
C GLU A 165 -5.93 -11.40 -8.94
N ARG A 166 -7.23 -11.10 -8.83
CA ARG A 166 -7.75 -9.74 -8.93
C ARG A 166 -7.24 -8.85 -7.80
N ARG A 167 -7.13 -9.38 -6.57
CA ARG A 167 -6.56 -8.67 -5.42
C ARG A 167 -5.12 -8.27 -5.70
N ASP A 168 -4.31 -9.22 -6.17
CA ASP A 168 -2.89 -9.01 -6.46
C ASP A 168 -2.72 -7.95 -7.56
N LEU A 169 -3.51 -8.03 -8.63
CA LEU A 169 -3.51 -7.01 -9.68
C LEU A 169 -3.94 -5.63 -9.17
N ALA A 170 -4.87 -5.53 -8.21
CA ALA A 170 -5.25 -4.27 -7.60
C ALA A 170 -4.11 -3.67 -6.74
N ILE A 171 -3.37 -4.51 -6.02
CA ILE A 171 -2.17 -4.12 -5.26
C ILE A 171 -1.10 -3.60 -6.23
N ASP A 172 -0.82 -4.33 -7.30
CA ASP A 172 0.14 -3.96 -8.35
C ASP A 172 -0.22 -2.64 -9.03
N PHE A 173 -1.51 -2.45 -9.34
CA PHE A 173 -2.02 -1.22 -9.93
C PHE A 173 -1.81 -0.04 -8.98
N ILE A 174 -2.23 -0.16 -7.71
CA ILE A 174 -2.04 0.91 -6.71
C ILE A 174 -0.55 1.22 -6.55
N PHE A 175 0.29 0.20 -6.44
CA PHE A 175 1.73 0.35 -6.25
C PHE A 175 2.38 1.08 -7.43
N SER A 176 2.07 0.67 -8.66
CA SER A 176 2.59 1.30 -9.87
C SER A 176 2.16 2.76 -10.02
N LEU A 177 0.90 3.11 -9.67
CA LEU A 177 0.47 4.52 -9.66
C LEU A 177 1.32 5.39 -8.74
N VAL A 178 1.66 4.89 -7.55
CA VAL A 178 2.51 5.64 -6.61
C VAL A 178 3.94 5.72 -7.14
N LEU A 179 4.49 4.61 -7.65
CA LEU A 179 5.83 4.58 -8.24
C LEU A 179 5.99 5.59 -9.38
N ILE A 180 5.04 5.65 -10.31
CA ILE A 180 5.04 6.61 -11.42
C ILE A 180 5.19 8.05 -10.90
N GLU A 181 4.54 8.39 -9.78
CA GLU A 181 4.56 9.76 -9.25
C GLU A 181 5.79 10.07 -8.39
N VAL A 182 6.28 9.13 -7.58
CA VAL A 182 7.45 9.40 -6.70
C VAL A 182 8.78 9.28 -7.44
N LEU A 183 8.88 8.42 -8.46
CA LEU A 183 10.12 8.21 -9.21
C LEU A 183 10.49 9.40 -10.10
N LYS A 184 9.54 10.31 -10.39
CA LYS A 184 9.83 11.60 -11.04
C LYS A 184 10.85 12.45 -10.28
N GLN A 185 10.99 12.22 -8.97
CA GLN A 185 11.91 12.98 -8.12
C GLN A 185 13.34 12.43 -8.10
N ILE A 186 13.64 11.33 -8.81
CA ILE A 186 15.00 10.75 -8.89
C ILE A 186 16.09 11.80 -9.20
N PRO A 187 15.92 12.75 -10.13
CA PRO A 187 16.96 13.73 -10.44
C PRO A 187 17.40 14.59 -9.24
N LEU A 188 16.58 14.68 -8.18
CA LEU A 188 16.87 15.43 -6.96
C LEU A 188 17.71 14.64 -5.93
N HIS A 189 17.85 13.33 -6.11
CA HIS A 189 18.52 12.46 -5.14
C HIS A 189 19.79 11.85 -5.76
N PRO A 190 20.96 12.00 -5.10
CA PRO A 190 22.17 11.31 -5.54
C PRO A 190 21.96 9.79 -5.41
N VAL A 191 21.65 9.17 -6.55
CA VAL A 191 21.65 7.75 -6.92
C VAL A 191 21.40 6.75 -5.77
N ILE A 192 20.23 6.11 -5.81
CA ILE A 192 19.91 4.93 -4.99
C ILE A 192 19.83 3.69 -5.91
N ASP A 193 20.99 3.23 -6.38
CA ASP A 193 21.09 2.18 -7.40
C ASP A 193 20.35 0.88 -7.02
N SER A 194 20.40 0.49 -5.74
CA SER A 194 19.75 -0.74 -5.28
C SER A 194 18.23 -0.67 -5.36
N LEU A 195 17.62 0.44 -4.93
CA LEU A 195 16.15 0.60 -5.00
C LEU A 195 15.67 0.72 -6.44
N ILE A 196 16.44 1.41 -7.30
CA ILE A 196 16.13 1.50 -8.73
C ILE A 196 16.18 0.11 -9.36
N HIS A 197 17.20 -0.69 -9.02
CA HIS A 197 17.31 -2.07 -9.49
C HIS A 197 16.13 -2.93 -9.02
N ASP A 198 15.67 -2.77 -7.77
CA ASP A 198 14.49 -3.46 -7.25
C ASP A 198 13.21 -3.09 -8.02
N VAL A 199 13.02 -1.81 -8.36
CA VAL A 199 11.90 -1.35 -9.20
C VAL A 199 11.95 -1.98 -10.59
N ILE A 200 13.14 -1.96 -11.21
CA ILE A 200 13.34 -2.54 -12.55
C ILE A 200 13.03 -4.05 -12.54
N ASN A 201 13.56 -4.77 -11.55
CA ASN A 201 13.33 -6.20 -11.40
C ASN A 201 11.85 -6.52 -11.16
N LEU A 202 11.15 -5.68 -10.40
CA LEU A 202 9.72 -5.83 -10.20
C LEU A 202 8.94 -5.61 -11.51
N ALA A 203 9.20 -4.51 -12.22
CA ALA A 203 8.53 -4.21 -13.48
C ALA A 203 8.71 -5.33 -14.51
N PHE A 204 9.91 -5.89 -14.63
CA PHE A 204 10.17 -7.01 -15.55
C PHE A 204 9.40 -8.29 -15.22
N LYS A 205 8.94 -8.49 -13.97
CA LYS A 205 8.06 -9.63 -13.65
C LYS A 205 6.68 -9.50 -14.30
N HIS A 206 6.19 -8.28 -14.54
CA HIS A 206 4.87 -8.04 -15.13
C HIS A 206 4.85 -8.15 -16.66
N PHE A 207 6.01 -8.14 -17.33
CA PHE A 207 6.10 -8.35 -18.79
C PHE A 207 6.16 -9.84 -19.19
N LYS A 208 6.09 -10.77 -18.23
CA LYS A 208 6.04 -12.20 -18.54
C LYS A 208 4.71 -12.55 -19.19
N TYR A 209 4.74 -12.75 -20.50
CA TYR A 209 3.58 -13.16 -21.29
C TYR A 209 3.07 -14.54 -20.83
N LYS A 210 1.80 -14.61 -20.44
CA LYS A 210 1.10 -15.87 -20.14
C LYS A 210 0.33 -16.33 -21.37
N GLU A 211 1.05 -16.98 -22.30
CA GLU A 211 0.45 -17.51 -23.53
C GLU A 211 -0.66 -18.53 -23.20
N GLY A 212 -1.85 -18.34 -23.77
CA GLY A 212 -2.99 -19.25 -23.61
C GLY A 212 -3.83 -19.08 -22.33
N TYR A 213 -3.54 -18.10 -21.46
CA TYR A 213 -4.39 -17.80 -20.30
C TYR A 213 -5.64 -16.99 -20.69
N LEU A 214 -6.82 -17.58 -20.46
CA LEU A 214 -8.14 -16.98 -20.75
C LEU A 214 -8.96 -16.76 -19.48
N GLY A 215 -8.33 -16.21 -18.43
CA GLY A 215 -9.05 -15.83 -17.20
C GLY A 215 -9.77 -14.49 -17.32
N PRO A 216 -10.76 -14.21 -16.44
CA PRO A 216 -11.50 -12.95 -16.47
C PRO A 216 -10.61 -11.72 -16.19
N ASN A 217 -9.45 -11.92 -15.58
CA ASN A 217 -8.50 -10.85 -15.27
C ASN A 217 -7.47 -10.56 -16.38
N THR A 218 -7.48 -11.28 -17.51
CA THR A 218 -6.45 -11.09 -18.57
C THR A 218 -6.33 -9.63 -19.02
N GLY A 219 -7.46 -8.92 -19.16
CA GLY A 219 -7.44 -7.48 -19.49
C GLY A 219 -6.75 -6.63 -18.41
N ASN A 220 -6.98 -6.93 -17.13
CA ASN A 220 -6.35 -6.24 -16.02
C ASN A 220 -4.84 -6.54 -15.93
N MET A 221 -4.40 -7.73 -16.33
CA MET A 221 -2.97 -8.05 -16.42
C MET A 221 -2.25 -7.16 -17.44
N HIS A 222 -2.85 -6.95 -18.62
CA HIS A 222 -2.29 -6.07 -19.63
C HIS A 222 -2.22 -4.62 -19.15
N ILE A 223 -3.28 -4.14 -18.50
CA ILE A 223 -3.29 -2.79 -17.91
C ILE A 223 -2.18 -2.62 -16.86
N VAL A 224 -2.00 -3.61 -15.97
CA VAL A 224 -0.91 -3.57 -14.98
C VAL A 224 0.45 -3.58 -15.67
N ALA A 225 0.64 -4.39 -16.72
CA ALA A 225 1.88 -4.39 -17.49
C ALA A 225 2.14 -3.01 -18.13
N ASP A 226 1.12 -2.36 -18.70
CA ASP A 226 1.23 -1.01 -19.27
C ASP A 226 1.64 0.02 -18.21
N LEU A 227 1.07 -0.05 -17.00
CA LEU A 227 1.49 0.82 -15.88
C LEU A 227 2.95 0.57 -15.48
N TYR A 228 3.41 -0.68 -15.45
CA TYR A 228 4.82 -0.98 -15.18
C TYR A 228 5.74 -0.58 -16.33
N ALA A 229 5.24 -0.53 -17.58
CA ALA A 229 5.97 0.09 -18.68
C ALA A 229 6.12 1.61 -18.47
N GLU A 230 5.09 2.28 -17.96
CA GLU A 230 5.16 3.69 -17.58
C GLU A 230 6.17 3.93 -16.44
N VAL A 231 6.20 3.07 -15.41
CA VAL A 231 7.22 3.09 -14.35
C VAL A 231 8.63 3.06 -14.94
N ILE A 232 8.91 2.14 -15.86
CA ILE A 232 10.21 2.07 -16.57
C ILE A 232 10.45 3.33 -17.42
N GLY A 233 9.41 3.86 -18.07
CA GLY A 233 9.49 5.11 -18.82
C GLY A 233 9.92 6.30 -17.97
N VAL A 234 9.35 6.45 -16.76
CA VAL A 234 9.74 7.49 -15.80
C VAL A 234 11.20 7.31 -15.37
N LEU A 235 11.62 6.08 -15.06
CA LEU A 235 13.02 5.78 -14.72
C LEU A 235 14.00 6.12 -15.86
N ALA A 236 13.61 5.87 -17.11
CA ALA A 236 14.44 6.17 -18.28
C ALA A 236 14.63 7.68 -18.50
N GLN A 237 13.62 8.49 -18.13
CA GLN A 237 13.67 9.96 -18.23
C GLN A 237 14.46 10.60 -17.09
N ALA A 238 14.72 9.88 -16.00
CA ALA A 238 15.42 10.39 -14.83
C ALA A 238 16.96 10.42 -14.98
N LYS A 239 17.48 10.17 -16.19
CA LYS A 239 18.91 10.23 -16.54
C LYS A 239 19.29 11.52 -17.25
#